data_AF-A0A932WZA6-F1
#
_entry.id   AF-A0A932WZA6-F1
#
_cell.length_a   1.000
_cell.length_b   1.000
_cell.length_c   1.000
_cell.angle_alpha   90.00
_cell.angle_beta   90.00
_cell.angle_gamma   90.00
#
_symmetry.space_group_name_H-M   'P 1'
#
loop_
_entity.id
_entity.type
_entity.pdbx_description
1 polymer ?
#
loop_
_entity_poly.entity_id
_entity_poly.type
_entity_poly.pdbx_seq_one_letter_code
_entity_poly.pdbx_strand_id
1 'polypeptide(L)'
;MRQPVHRWFRFAAGYSGEWVRCLLEDPSFPPDGLVLDPFCGSGTTLVSADQAGVRSIGLEAHPFTVRIASAKLAWCCDTEAIAARSRLILSRASASRGAVEEYTSLVRTCYPDQILQRLDALRCAWREADDGSAASWLCWLALTSILRACSPVGTANMELIQPKKHKRAPAEPLAAFSEAIWQMQADIRSFRRVGARPRAAVLRGDARQCPEVPSGCADLVITSPPYTNNFDYADALRLEMTFWGEVTRWGDLHRAVRRHLLVSCSQHATAERLQPEELLARPEVQPIADELRPVVHELAAVRTQRGGQKHYHTMVAGYFVDMAKVWKELRRICKEGGRVCMVVGDSAPYGVYVPVHRWLGVMALAAGFSEVRFAKTRDRNTKWKNRKHRVPLLEGQLWVDG
;
A
#
# COMPACT_ATOMS: atom_id res chain seq x y z
N MET A 1 11.11 7.55 -0.98
CA MET A 1 11.23 8.16 0.36
C MET A 1 12.68 8.01 0.82
N ARG A 2 13.27 9.05 1.42
CA ARG A 2 14.64 9.01 1.99
C ARG A 2 14.65 9.08 3.53
N GLN A 3 13.49 9.29 4.14
CA GLN A 3 13.36 9.43 5.59
C GLN A 3 13.67 8.11 6.32
N PRO A 4 14.27 8.17 7.53
CA PRO A 4 14.55 6.98 8.33
C PRO A 4 13.30 6.13 8.55
N VAL A 5 13.45 4.80 8.61
CA VAL A 5 12.37 3.79 8.70
C VAL A 5 11.47 3.72 7.46
N HIS A 6 11.00 4.85 6.93
CA HIS A 6 10.23 4.91 5.69
C HIS A 6 11.01 4.33 4.49
N ARG A 7 12.34 4.48 4.48
CA ARG A 7 13.23 3.96 3.42
C ARG A 7 13.52 2.47 3.49
N TRP A 8 13.10 1.76 4.54
CA TRP A 8 13.37 0.33 4.71
C TRP A 8 12.68 -0.54 3.67
N PHE A 9 11.59 -0.06 3.09
CA PHE A 9 10.93 -0.72 1.97
C PHE A 9 10.36 0.32 1.02
N ARG A 10 10.61 0.15 -0.29
CA ARG A 10 10.04 1.04 -1.31
C ARG A 10 8.63 0.59 -1.65
N PHE A 11 7.66 1.42 -1.30
CA PHE A 11 6.25 1.24 -1.64
C PHE A 11 5.77 2.44 -2.49
N ALA A 12 5.65 2.31 -3.82
CA ALA A 12 5.36 3.48 -4.67
C ALA A 12 3.98 4.11 -4.42
N ALA A 13 3.03 3.36 -3.88
CA ALA A 13 1.70 3.87 -3.58
C ALA A 13 1.62 4.63 -2.24
N GLY A 14 2.73 4.78 -1.51
CA GLY A 14 2.78 5.53 -0.26
C GLY A 14 2.90 7.04 -0.49
N TYR A 15 2.38 7.81 0.46
CA TYR A 15 2.53 9.27 0.53
C TYR A 15 3.70 9.68 1.45
N SER A 16 3.93 10.98 1.60
CA SER A 16 5.05 11.53 2.37
C SER A 16 4.82 11.42 3.88
N GLY A 17 5.78 10.88 4.63
CA GLY A 17 5.76 10.93 6.09
C GLY A 17 5.85 12.36 6.65
N GLU A 18 6.51 13.27 5.92
CA GLU A 18 6.54 14.70 6.26
C GLU A 18 5.14 15.31 6.31
N TRP A 19 4.33 14.98 5.30
CA TRP A 19 2.97 15.49 5.22
C TRP A 19 2.13 15.01 6.41
N VAL A 20 2.29 13.75 6.82
CA VAL A 20 1.64 13.23 8.03
C VAL A 20 2.06 14.05 9.24
N ARG A 21 3.36 14.25 9.48
CA ARG A 21 3.85 15.01 10.64
C ARG A 21 3.28 16.42 10.67
N CYS A 22 3.21 17.13 9.53
CA CYS A 22 2.59 18.45 9.47
C CYS A 22 1.13 18.44 9.93
N LEU A 23 0.37 17.38 9.64
CA LEU A 23 -1.02 17.27 10.11
C LEU A 23 -1.11 16.93 11.60
N LEU A 24 -0.14 16.20 12.16
CA LEU A 24 -0.09 15.86 13.59
C LEU A 24 0.40 17.02 14.46
N GLU A 25 1.17 17.93 13.88
CA GLU A 25 1.65 19.16 14.52
C GLU A 25 0.60 20.29 14.48
N ASP A 26 -0.54 20.08 13.81
CA ASP A 26 -1.63 21.05 13.75
C ASP A 26 -2.19 21.30 15.17
N PRO A 27 -2.32 22.56 15.64
CA PRO A 27 -2.81 22.88 16.98
C PRO A 27 -4.22 22.36 17.30
N SER A 28 -5.02 22.06 16.27
CA SER A 28 -6.36 21.48 16.43
C SER A 28 -6.33 19.96 16.61
N PHE A 29 -5.19 19.29 16.45
CA PHE A 29 -5.03 17.89 16.82
C PHE A 29 -4.78 17.77 18.33
N PRO A 30 -5.57 16.96 19.07
CA PRO A 30 -5.45 16.89 20.52
C PRO A 30 -4.14 16.22 20.97
N PRO A 31 -3.51 16.66 22.07
CA PRO A 31 -2.22 16.13 22.55
C PRO A 31 -2.20 14.60 22.78
N ASP A 32 -3.31 14.03 23.23
CA ASP A 32 -3.50 12.59 23.41
C ASP A 32 -4.36 11.96 22.31
N GLY A 33 -4.46 12.62 21.16
CA GLY A 33 -5.25 12.18 20.03
C GLY A 33 -4.84 10.82 19.47
N LEU A 34 -5.78 10.19 18.78
CA LEU A 34 -5.57 8.97 18.03
C LEU A 34 -5.74 9.22 16.53
N VAL A 35 -4.75 8.77 15.78
CA VAL A 35 -4.75 8.82 14.31
C VAL A 35 -5.14 7.46 13.74
N LEU A 36 -6.04 7.45 12.79
CA LEU A 36 -6.39 6.25 12.03
C LEU A 36 -5.85 6.33 10.60
N ASP A 37 -5.35 5.21 10.09
CA ASP A 37 -5.16 4.99 8.66
C ASP A 37 -5.84 3.69 8.22
N PRO A 38 -7.03 3.73 7.59
CA PRO A 38 -7.75 2.52 7.16
C PRO A 38 -7.10 1.80 5.97
N PHE A 39 -6.06 2.39 5.36
CA PHE A 39 -5.32 1.84 4.22
C PHE A 39 -3.82 2.01 4.47
N CYS A 40 -3.35 1.53 5.63
CA CYS A 40 -2.05 1.90 6.15
C CYS A 40 -0.88 1.48 5.25
N GLY A 41 -1.10 0.51 4.36
CA GLY A 41 -0.08 0.06 3.42
C GLY A 41 1.18 -0.33 4.18
N SER A 42 2.34 0.14 3.70
CA SER A 42 3.62 -0.10 4.40
C SER A 42 3.78 0.68 5.74
N GLY A 43 2.74 1.33 6.25
CA GLY A 43 2.72 1.98 7.56
C GLY A 43 3.28 3.40 7.60
N THR A 44 3.13 4.22 6.54
CA THR A 44 3.65 5.60 6.55
C THR A 44 3.06 6.42 7.69
N THR A 45 1.74 6.48 7.83
CA THR A 45 1.11 7.25 8.92
C THR A 45 1.52 6.73 10.29
N LEU A 46 1.60 5.41 10.45
CA LEU A 46 1.97 4.78 11.72
C LEU A 46 3.41 5.12 12.14
N VAL A 47 4.37 5.01 11.23
CA VAL A 47 5.77 5.35 11.48
C VAL A 47 5.93 6.84 11.79
N SER A 48 5.21 7.71 11.08
CA SER A 48 5.25 9.15 11.34
C SER A 48 4.58 9.52 12.66
N ALA A 49 3.51 8.83 13.05
CA ALA A 49 2.85 9.01 14.35
C ALA A 49 3.76 8.55 15.50
N ASP A 50 4.45 7.42 15.39
CA ASP A 50 5.46 6.97 16.36
C ASP A 50 6.58 8.01 16.51
N GLN A 51 7.06 8.56 15.39
CA GLN A 51 8.08 9.61 15.39
C GLN A 51 7.60 10.88 16.12
N ALA A 52 6.31 11.21 16.04
CA ALA A 52 5.69 12.32 16.75
C ALA A 52 5.20 11.98 18.18
N GLY A 53 5.32 10.72 18.61
CA GLY A 53 4.81 10.27 19.92
C GLY A 53 3.27 10.17 20.01
N VAL A 54 2.58 10.13 18.87
CA VAL A 54 1.12 10.12 18.73
C VAL A 54 0.60 8.68 18.63
N ARG A 55 -0.57 8.40 19.23
CA ARG A 55 -1.21 7.07 19.11
C ARG A 55 -1.75 6.90 17.69
N SER A 56 -1.56 5.72 17.12
CA SER A 56 -2.15 5.43 15.82
C SER A 56 -2.62 4.00 15.67
N ILE A 57 -3.68 3.81 14.88
CA ILE A 57 -4.19 2.51 14.45
C ILE A 57 -4.16 2.51 12.93
N GLY A 58 -3.61 1.46 12.32
CA GLY A 58 -3.66 1.28 10.87
C GLY A 58 -4.28 -0.04 10.49
N LEU A 59 -5.19 -0.04 9.52
CA LEU A 59 -5.71 -1.26 8.91
C LEU A 59 -5.11 -1.47 7.53
N GLU A 60 -4.81 -2.74 7.24
CA GLU A 60 -4.41 -3.15 5.90
C GLU A 60 -4.93 -4.58 5.63
N ALA A 61 -5.55 -4.77 4.48
CA ALA A 61 -6.13 -6.05 4.09
C ALA A 61 -5.10 -6.98 3.46
N HIS A 62 -4.06 -6.42 2.83
CA HIS A 62 -2.97 -7.16 2.20
C HIS A 62 -2.02 -7.77 3.27
N PRO A 63 -2.00 -9.10 3.47
CA PRO A 63 -1.23 -9.72 4.55
C PRO A 63 0.28 -9.47 4.46
N PHE A 64 0.86 -9.55 3.25
CA PHE A 64 2.27 -9.22 3.05
C PHE A 64 2.62 -7.78 3.44
N THR A 65 1.74 -6.83 3.10
CA THR A 65 1.92 -5.41 3.41
C THR A 65 1.76 -5.14 4.91
N VAL A 66 0.84 -5.81 5.59
CA VAL A 66 0.75 -5.81 7.07
C VAL A 66 2.08 -6.24 7.66
N ARG A 67 2.66 -7.35 7.19
CA ARG A 67 3.96 -7.85 7.68
C ARG A 67 5.09 -6.83 7.48
N ILE A 68 5.11 -6.12 6.35
CA ILE A 68 6.04 -5.00 6.10
C ILE A 68 5.84 -3.89 7.13
N ALA A 69 4.60 -3.45 7.35
CA ALA A 69 4.28 -2.41 8.32
C ALA A 69 4.68 -2.83 9.74
N SER A 70 4.34 -4.05 10.17
CA SER A 70 4.73 -4.60 11.47
C SER A 70 6.24 -4.64 11.67
N ALA A 71 7.00 -5.07 10.67
CA ALA A 71 8.47 -5.07 10.74
C ALA A 71 9.04 -3.65 10.83
N LYS A 72 8.45 -2.66 10.13
CA LYS A 72 8.85 -1.26 10.27
C LYS A 72 8.54 -0.68 11.65
N LEU A 73 7.41 -1.06 12.25
CA LEU A 73 7.02 -0.66 13.61
C LEU A 73 7.85 -1.35 14.70
N ALA A 74 8.57 -2.43 14.37
CA ALA A 74 9.55 -3.06 15.25
C ALA A 74 10.86 -2.25 15.40
N TRP A 75 10.89 -0.99 14.98
CA TRP A 75 12.06 -0.09 15.09
C TRP A 75 12.57 0.06 16.53
N CYS A 76 11.75 -0.20 17.55
CA CYS A 76 12.17 -0.15 18.94
C CYS A 76 13.10 -1.33 19.34
N CYS A 77 13.30 -2.32 18.45
CA CYS A 77 14.18 -3.47 18.67
C CYS A 77 15.61 -3.07 19.03
N ASP A 78 16.27 -3.85 19.90
CA ASP A 78 17.68 -3.68 20.20
C ASP A 78 18.56 -3.91 18.96
N THR A 79 19.43 -2.94 18.67
CA THR A 79 20.31 -3.00 17.50
C THR A 79 21.33 -4.13 17.59
N GLU A 80 21.73 -4.54 18.80
CA GLU A 80 22.66 -5.67 18.95
C GLU A 80 21.96 -7.01 18.66
N ALA A 81 20.70 -7.18 19.07
CA ALA A 81 19.91 -8.34 18.69
C ALA A 81 19.77 -8.49 17.16
N ILE A 82 19.59 -7.37 16.43
CA ILE A 82 19.58 -7.35 14.95
C ILE A 82 20.97 -7.73 14.40
N ALA A 83 22.05 -7.20 14.99
CA ALA A 83 23.42 -7.51 14.58
C ALA A 83 23.74 -9.00 14.76
N ALA A 84 23.36 -9.58 15.89
CA ALA A 84 23.57 -11.00 16.17
C ALA A 84 22.79 -11.89 15.19
N ARG A 85 21.50 -11.56 14.94
CA ARG A 85 20.66 -12.30 13.99
C ARG A 85 21.20 -12.24 12.57
N SER A 86 21.56 -11.05 12.10
CA SER A 86 22.11 -10.87 10.76
C SER A 86 23.43 -11.59 10.56
N ARG A 87 24.34 -11.57 11.56
CA ARG A 87 25.59 -12.36 11.54
C ARG A 87 25.33 -13.86 11.42
N LEU A 88 24.36 -14.39 12.17
CA LEU A 88 23.96 -15.80 12.08
C LEU A 88 23.43 -16.15 10.67
N ILE A 89 22.53 -15.33 10.12
CA ILE A 89 21.95 -15.53 8.79
C ILE A 89 23.05 -15.49 7.72
N LEU A 90 23.93 -14.48 7.75
CA LEU A 90 25.03 -14.32 6.81
C LEU A 90 26.01 -15.50 6.86
N SER A 91 26.34 -15.98 8.06
CA SER A 91 27.20 -17.15 8.24
C SER A 91 26.62 -18.40 7.58
N ARG A 92 25.34 -18.71 7.87
CA ARG A 92 24.64 -19.86 7.28
C ARG A 92 24.46 -19.72 5.76
N ALA A 93 24.10 -18.53 5.28
CA ALA A 93 23.91 -18.27 3.86
C ALA A 93 25.22 -18.34 3.06
N SER A 94 26.35 -17.97 3.68
CA SER A 94 27.66 -18.05 3.03
C SER A 94 28.17 -19.49 2.91
N ALA A 95 27.82 -20.34 3.88
CA ALA A 95 28.19 -21.76 3.93
C ALA A 95 27.25 -22.67 3.11
N SER A 96 26.18 -22.13 2.54
CA SER A 96 25.18 -22.89 1.78
C SER A 96 25.09 -22.42 0.33
N ARG A 97 24.47 -23.27 -0.50
CA ARG A 97 24.10 -22.95 -1.87
C ARG A 97 22.59 -23.15 -1.99
N GLY A 98 21.87 -22.09 -2.34
CA GLY A 98 20.42 -22.15 -2.47
C GLY A 98 19.95 -22.98 -3.67
N ALA A 99 18.69 -23.42 -3.61
CA ALA A 99 18.03 -24.21 -4.65
C ALA A 99 17.26 -23.30 -5.62
N VAL A 100 17.68 -23.28 -6.89
CA VAL A 100 17.09 -22.39 -7.92
C VAL A 100 15.83 -23.01 -8.52
N GLU A 101 15.82 -24.33 -8.59
CA GLU A 101 14.86 -25.16 -9.29
C GLU A 101 13.47 -25.12 -8.66
N GLU A 102 13.39 -24.78 -7.37
CA GLU A 102 12.13 -24.64 -6.61
C GLU A 102 11.34 -23.37 -6.98
N TYR A 103 11.98 -22.41 -7.64
CA TYR A 103 11.36 -21.13 -7.95
C TYR A 103 10.57 -21.14 -9.26
N THR A 104 9.45 -20.42 -9.27
CA THR A 104 8.61 -20.29 -10.45
C THR A 104 9.29 -19.46 -11.56
N SER A 105 8.75 -19.57 -12.77
CA SER A 105 9.28 -18.87 -13.95
C SER A 105 9.37 -17.35 -13.75
N LEU A 106 8.49 -16.75 -12.94
CA LEU A 106 8.56 -15.33 -12.60
C LEU A 106 9.89 -14.97 -11.94
N VAL A 107 10.24 -15.67 -10.86
CA VAL A 107 11.44 -15.38 -10.08
C VAL A 107 12.68 -15.73 -10.89
N ARG A 108 12.68 -16.88 -11.58
CA ARG A 108 13.79 -17.29 -12.46
C ARG A 108 14.02 -16.33 -13.64
N THR A 109 12.98 -15.65 -14.12
CA THR A 109 13.14 -14.58 -15.13
C THR A 109 13.79 -13.32 -14.54
N CYS A 110 13.58 -13.06 -13.26
CA CYS A 110 14.07 -11.87 -12.58
C CYS A 110 15.53 -11.96 -12.14
N TYR A 111 16.09 -13.17 -11.97
CA TYR A 111 17.42 -13.38 -11.40
C TYR A 111 18.21 -14.43 -12.17
N PRO A 112 19.48 -14.16 -12.53
CA PRO A 112 20.44 -15.19 -12.88
C PRO A 112 20.62 -16.19 -11.74
N ASP A 113 20.88 -17.46 -12.08
CA ASP A 113 20.99 -18.56 -11.10
C ASP A 113 21.94 -18.23 -9.95
N GLN A 114 23.10 -17.63 -10.23
CA GLN A 114 24.07 -17.26 -9.19
C GLN A 114 23.48 -16.26 -8.15
N ILE A 115 22.71 -15.27 -8.61
CA ILE A 115 22.05 -14.30 -7.72
C ILE A 115 20.92 -14.99 -6.95
N LEU A 116 20.13 -15.82 -7.63
CA LEU A 116 19.01 -16.54 -6.99
C LEU A 116 19.51 -17.55 -5.95
N GLN A 117 20.63 -18.24 -6.19
CA GLN A 117 21.27 -19.14 -5.22
C GLN A 117 21.65 -18.42 -3.93
N ARG A 118 22.14 -17.17 -4.01
CA ARG A 118 22.49 -16.37 -2.83
C ARG A 118 21.27 -15.81 -2.11
N LEU A 119 20.26 -15.34 -2.86
CA LEU A 119 18.99 -14.89 -2.27
C LEU A 119 18.27 -16.05 -1.57
N ASP A 120 18.26 -17.23 -2.18
CA ASP A 120 17.65 -18.41 -1.57
C ASP A 120 18.43 -18.90 -0.35
N ALA A 121 19.77 -18.89 -0.39
CA ALA A 121 20.59 -19.19 0.79
C ALA A 121 20.27 -18.24 1.97
N LEU A 122 20.10 -16.94 1.72
CA LEU A 122 19.64 -15.97 2.73
C LEU A 122 18.23 -16.30 3.24
N ARG A 123 17.31 -16.67 2.34
CA ARG A 123 15.92 -17.03 2.68
C ARG A 123 15.87 -18.26 3.58
N CYS A 124 16.60 -19.32 3.24
CA CYS A 124 16.68 -20.56 4.01
C CYS A 124 17.37 -20.32 5.36
N ALA A 125 18.49 -19.61 5.38
CA ALA A 125 19.17 -19.22 6.61
C ALA A 125 18.28 -18.39 7.55
N TRP A 126 17.48 -17.47 6.99
CA TRP A 126 16.49 -16.72 7.76
C TRP A 126 15.39 -17.64 8.31
N ARG A 127 14.83 -18.55 7.50
CA ARG A 127 13.78 -19.49 7.96
C ARG A 127 14.25 -20.38 9.11
N GLU A 128 15.48 -20.91 9.02
CA GLU A 128 16.07 -21.73 10.08
C GLU A 128 16.45 -20.93 11.33
N ALA A 129 16.63 -19.62 11.19
CA ALA A 129 16.95 -18.71 12.28
C ALA A 129 15.72 -17.93 12.76
N ASP A 130 14.53 -18.16 12.21
CA ASP A 130 13.34 -17.39 12.60
C ASP A 130 12.83 -17.89 13.95
N ASP A 131 12.70 -16.96 14.89
CA ASP A 131 12.17 -17.19 16.23
C ASP A 131 10.97 -16.29 16.55
N GLY A 132 10.41 -15.63 15.53
CA GLY A 132 9.31 -14.69 15.69
C GLY A 132 9.68 -13.38 16.40
N SER A 133 10.95 -13.15 16.72
CA SER A 133 11.39 -11.90 17.37
C SER A 133 11.35 -10.70 16.41
N ALA A 134 11.30 -9.50 16.98
CA ALA A 134 11.46 -8.24 16.24
C ALA A 134 12.75 -8.21 15.40
N ALA A 135 13.85 -8.78 15.92
CA ALA A 135 15.12 -8.86 15.19
C ALA A 135 15.00 -9.77 13.96
N SER A 136 14.29 -10.90 14.08
CA SER A 136 13.99 -11.78 12.95
C SER A 136 13.12 -11.07 11.91
N TRP A 137 12.08 -10.35 12.33
CA TRP A 137 11.21 -9.60 11.42
C TRP A 137 11.95 -8.49 10.65
N LEU A 138 12.88 -7.80 11.31
CA LEU A 138 13.72 -6.80 10.67
C LEU A 138 14.70 -7.43 9.66
N CYS A 139 15.26 -8.61 9.97
CA CYS A 139 16.07 -9.36 9.00
C CYS A 139 15.24 -9.83 7.80
N TRP A 140 14.01 -10.30 8.03
CA TRP A 140 13.07 -10.63 6.95
C TRP A 140 12.80 -9.42 6.04
N LEU A 141 12.56 -8.24 6.64
CA LEU A 141 12.33 -7.01 5.90
C LEU A 141 13.57 -6.58 5.12
N ALA A 142 14.75 -6.70 5.70
CA ALA A 142 16.02 -6.40 5.04
C ALA A 142 16.18 -7.24 3.78
N LEU A 143 16.02 -8.57 3.87
CA LEU A 143 16.05 -9.46 2.72
C LEU A 143 14.95 -9.11 1.69
N THR A 144 13.73 -8.85 2.15
CA THR A 144 12.61 -8.50 1.26
C THR A 144 12.87 -7.20 0.48
N SER A 145 13.48 -6.20 1.13
CA SER A 145 13.75 -4.89 0.54
C SER A 145 14.81 -4.91 -0.56
N ILE A 146 15.73 -5.87 -0.53
CA ILE A 146 16.83 -5.97 -1.50
C ILE A 146 16.45 -6.75 -2.77
N LEU A 147 15.32 -7.46 -2.78
CA LEU A 147 14.92 -8.34 -3.89
C LEU A 147 14.94 -7.60 -5.23
N ARG A 148 14.37 -6.39 -5.27
CA ARG A 148 14.37 -5.59 -6.50
C ARG A 148 15.73 -4.99 -6.82
N ALA A 149 16.55 -4.68 -5.82
CA ALA A 149 17.91 -4.14 -6.06
C ALA A 149 18.84 -5.20 -6.65
N CYS A 150 18.68 -6.47 -6.23
CA CYS A 150 19.47 -7.60 -6.71
C CYS A 150 19.00 -8.14 -8.07
N SER A 151 17.79 -7.79 -8.52
CA SER A 151 17.29 -8.21 -9.82
C SER A 151 17.90 -7.35 -10.94
N PRO A 152 18.58 -7.93 -11.94
CA PRO A 152 19.00 -7.19 -13.14
C PRO A 152 17.82 -6.75 -14.00
N VAL A 153 16.61 -7.29 -13.81
CA VAL A 153 15.43 -6.87 -14.57
C VAL A 153 14.98 -5.48 -14.13
N GLY A 154 14.63 -4.65 -15.10
CA GLY A 154 14.12 -3.30 -14.90
C GLY A 154 12.81 -3.31 -14.13
N THR A 155 12.60 -2.30 -13.30
CA THR A 155 11.34 -2.07 -12.59
C THR A 155 10.84 -0.67 -12.94
N ALA A 156 9.62 -0.60 -13.46
CA ALA A 156 8.98 0.66 -13.80
C ALA A 156 8.53 1.41 -12.55
N ASN A 157 7.92 2.58 -12.76
CA ASN A 157 7.07 3.20 -11.74
C ASN A 157 5.98 2.22 -11.30
N MET A 158 5.58 2.28 -10.02
CA MET A 158 4.57 1.40 -9.43
C MET A 158 4.97 -0.10 -9.45
N GLU A 159 6.26 -0.38 -9.26
CA GLU A 159 6.79 -1.73 -9.02
C GLU A 159 6.52 -2.77 -10.14
N LEU A 160 6.15 -2.32 -11.35
CA LEU A 160 5.93 -3.24 -12.47
C LEU A 160 7.26 -3.77 -13.02
N ILE A 161 7.42 -5.10 -13.05
CA ILE A 161 8.59 -5.77 -13.62
C ILE A 161 8.61 -5.55 -15.14
N GLN A 162 9.77 -5.20 -15.69
CA GLN A 162 10.00 -4.96 -17.12
C GLN A 162 11.08 -5.92 -17.65
N PRO A 163 10.73 -7.17 -17.99
CA PRO A 163 11.70 -8.19 -18.42
C PRO A 163 12.59 -7.78 -19.60
N LYS A 164 12.08 -6.88 -20.46
CA LYS A 164 12.80 -6.37 -21.63
C LYS A 164 13.78 -5.22 -21.33
N LYS A 165 13.90 -4.79 -20.08
CA LYS A 165 14.84 -3.75 -19.65
C LYS A 165 15.77 -4.32 -18.59
N HIS A 166 17.02 -3.88 -18.60
CA HIS A 166 18.03 -4.36 -17.67
C HIS A 166 18.71 -3.21 -16.93
N LYS A 167 19.00 -3.44 -15.65
CA LYS A 167 19.85 -2.58 -14.81
C LYS A 167 21.31 -2.88 -15.12
N ARG A 168 22.15 -1.85 -15.10
CA ARG A 168 23.58 -1.97 -15.44
C ARG A 168 24.37 -2.76 -14.39
N ALA A 169 24.04 -2.59 -13.11
CA ALA A 169 24.72 -3.24 -12.00
C ALA A 169 23.68 -3.63 -10.93
N PRO A 170 23.15 -4.87 -10.94
CA PRO A 170 22.36 -5.37 -9.82
C PRO A 170 23.23 -5.46 -8.57
N ALA A 171 22.64 -5.23 -7.39
CA ALA A 171 23.34 -5.37 -6.13
C ALA A 171 23.69 -6.84 -5.84
N GLU A 172 24.84 -7.10 -5.23
CA GLU A 172 25.19 -8.44 -4.74
C GLU A 172 24.37 -8.76 -3.48
N PRO A 173 23.68 -9.91 -3.40
CA PRO A 173 22.74 -10.21 -2.32
C PRO A 173 23.27 -10.12 -0.88
N LEU A 174 24.43 -10.69 -0.57
CA LEU A 174 24.95 -10.71 0.81
C LEU A 174 25.38 -9.31 1.26
N ALA A 175 26.02 -8.55 0.37
CA ALA A 175 26.40 -7.16 0.59
C ALA A 175 25.17 -6.26 0.72
N ALA A 176 24.17 -6.42 -0.16
CA ALA A 176 22.91 -5.67 -0.10
C ALA A 176 22.15 -5.95 1.21
N PHE A 177 22.12 -7.20 1.66
CA PHE A 177 21.52 -7.57 2.93
C PHE A 177 22.24 -6.91 4.11
N SER A 178 23.57 -6.96 4.13
CA SER A 178 24.39 -6.32 5.16
C SER A 178 24.19 -4.81 5.22
N GLU A 179 24.14 -4.14 4.06
CA GLU A 179 23.87 -2.71 3.95
C GLU A 179 22.45 -2.36 4.43
N ALA A 180 21.45 -3.16 4.08
CA ALA A 180 20.08 -2.97 4.55
C ALA A 180 19.99 -3.08 6.08
N ILE A 181 20.68 -4.05 6.69
CA ILE A 181 20.76 -4.20 8.15
C ILE A 181 21.44 -2.98 8.79
N TRP A 182 22.58 -2.55 8.25
CA TRP A 182 23.29 -1.38 8.75
C TRP A 182 22.41 -0.12 8.70
N GLN A 183 21.70 0.10 7.58
CA GLN A 183 20.77 1.21 7.42
C GLN A 183 19.63 1.14 8.45
N MET A 184 19.06 -0.03 8.69
CA MET A 184 18.02 -0.21 9.72
C MET A 184 18.53 0.14 11.11
N GLN A 185 19.72 -0.35 11.50
CA GLN A 185 20.32 -0.02 12.80
C GLN A 185 20.60 1.48 12.94
N ALA A 186 21.09 2.14 11.89
CA ALA A 186 21.32 3.58 11.89
C ALA A 186 20.00 4.37 12.05
N ASP A 187 18.95 3.96 11.35
CA ASP A 187 17.63 4.57 11.43
C ASP A 187 16.99 4.40 12.82
N ILE A 188 17.11 3.22 13.43
CA ILE A 188 16.64 2.95 14.80
C ILE A 188 17.30 3.90 15.81
N ARG A 189 18.63 4.07 15.71
CA ARG A 189 19.37 5.01 16.56
C ARG A 189 18.90 6.45 16.33
N SER A 190 18.60 6.83 15.10
CA SER A 190 18.04 8.15 14.78
C SER A 190 16.65 8.35 15.38
N PHE A 191 15.76 7.36 15.27
CA PHE A 191 14.40 7.40 15.84
C PHE A 191 14.42 7.55 17.36
N ARG A 192 15.29 6.78 18.04
CA ARG A 192 15.47 6.91 19.50
C ARG A 192 15.97 8.29 19.91
N ARG A 193 16.90 8.89 19.15
CA ARG A 193 17.46 10.23 19.44
C ARG A 193 16.42 11.35 19.35
N VAL A 194 15.45 11.24 18.46
CA VAL A 194 14.38 12.24 18.32
C VAL A 194 13.20 11.99 19.28
N GLY A 195 13.33 11.04 20.21
CA GLY A 195 12.29 10.77 21.22
C GLY A 195 11.05 10.07 20.68
N ALA A 196 11.15 9.38 19.53
CA ALA A 196 10.06 8.59 18.97
C ALA A 196 9.52 7.58 20.02
N ARG A 197 8.23 7.26 19.96
CA ARG A 197 7.58 6.33 20.90
C ARG A 197 6.77 5.29 20.14
N PRO A 198 6.93 3.99 20.42
CA PRO A 198 6.21 2.92 19.72
C PRO A 198 4.76 2.85 20.23
N ARG A 199 3.89 3.71 19.70
CA ARG A 199 2.47 3.81 20.09
C ARG A 199 1.52 3.33 18.99
N ALA A 200 2.04 3.02 17.81
CA ALA A 200 1.27 2.52 16.69
C ALA A 200 0.84 1.05 16.86
N ALA A 201 -0.38 0.75 16.43
CA ALA A 201 -0.90 -0.60 16.25
C ALA A 201 -1.26 -0.81 14.78
N VAL A 202 -0.83 -1.94 14.21
CA VAL A 202 -1.23 -2.37 12.87
C VAL A 202 -2.15 -3.58 12.97
N LEU A 203 -3.30 -3.52 12.29
CA LEU A 203 -4.32 -4.54 12.26
C LEU A 203 -4.46 -5.07 10.84
N ARG A 204 -4.52 -6.39 10.69
CA ARG A 204 -4.94 -7.00 9.43
C ARG A 204 -6.47 -6.98 9.37
N GLY A 205 -7.03 -6.15 8.49
CA GLY A 205 -8.49 -5.98 8.40
C GLY A 205 -8.91 -5.31 7.10
N ASP A 206 -10.20 -5.39 6.80
CA ASP A 206 -10.81 -4.80 5.62
C ASP A 206 -11.48 -3.47 6.00
N ALA A 207 -11.07 -2.37 5.38
CA ALA A 207 -11.61 -1.03 5.66
C ALA A 207 -13.14 -0.91 5.48
N ARG A 208 -13.76 -1.83 4.74
CA ARG A 208 -15.21 -1.87 4.53
C ARG A 208 -15.97 -2.36 5.76
N GLN A 209 -15.30 -3.09 6.66
CA GLN A 209 -15.84 -3.67 7.89
C GLN A 209 -14.70 -3.85 8.91
N CYS A 210 -14.59 -2.96 9.90
CA CYS A 210 -13.46 -2.95 10.85
C CYS A 210 -13.91 -3.13 12.31
N PRO A 211 -14.51 -4.26 12.68
CA PRO A 211 -15.02 -4.48 14.04
C PRO A 211 -13.94 -4.39 15.12
N GLU A 212 -12.67 -4.62 14.77
CA GLU A 212 -11.51 -4.53 15.67
C GLU A 212 -11.19 -3.09 16.08
N VAL A 213 -11.70 -2.09 15.37
CA VAL A 213 -11.49 -0.68 15.67
C VAL A 213 -12.68 -0.15 16.47
N PRO A 214 -12.45 0.35 17.71
CA PRO A 214 -13.52 0.88 18.53
C PRO A 214 -14.24 2.05 17.87
N SER A 215 -15.55 2.17 18.14
CA SER A 215 -16.33 3.33 17.70
C SER A 215 -15.91 4.60 18.45
N GLY A 216 -15.99 5.75 17.78
CA GLY A 216 -15.69 7.05 18.39
C GLY A 216 -14.29 7.16 19.01
N CYS A 217 -13.29 6.49 18.43
CA CYS A 217 -11.93 6.48 18.96
C CYS A 217 -10.97 7.42 18.24
N ALA A 218 -11.19 7.70 16.95
CA ALA A 218 -10.24 8.45 16.12
C ALA A 218 -10.54 9.96 16.13
N ASP A 219 -9.51 10.76 16.41
CA ASP A 219 -9.55 12.23 16.35
C ASP A 219 -9.22 12.72 14.94
N LEU A 220 -8.35 11.99 14.23
CA LEU A 220 -7.94 12.31 12.88
C LEU A 220 -7.74 11.03 12.06
N VAL A 221 -8.26 10.99 10.84
CA VAL A 221 -7.95 9.96 9.86
C VAL A 221 -7.00 10.56 8.82
N ILE A 222 -5.83 9.98 8.62
CA ILE A 222 -4.87 10.39 7.60
C ILE A 222 -4.63 9.21 6.67
N THR A 223 -5.05 9.33 5.41
CA THR A 223 -4.94 8.21 4.49
C THR A 223 -4.89 8.61 3.02
N SER A 224 -4.75 7.60 2.18
CA SER A 224 -4.78 7.68 0.73
C SER A 224 -5.39 6.37 0.22
N PRO A 225 -6.69 6.34 -0.11
CA PRO A 225 -7.34 5.10 -0.51
C PRO A 225 -6.71 4.55 -1.80
N PRO A 226 -6.80 3.22 -2.04
CA PRO A 226 -6.48 2.64 -3.34
C PRO A 226 -7.12 3.44 -4.49
N TYR A 227 -6.32 3.93 -5.44
CA TYR A 227 -6.85 4.83 -6.49
C TYR A 227 -7.62 4.03 -7.53
N THR A 228 -8.68 4.60 -8.11
CA THR A 228 -9.43 4.05 -9.26
C THR A 228 -8.68 4.14 -10.59
N ASN A 229 -7.37 3.95 -10.57
CA ASN A 229 -6.48 4.16 -11.71
C ASN A 229 -5.99 2.85 -12.36
N ASN A 230 -6.59 1.71 -11.98
CA ASN A 230 -6.19 0.37 -12.39
C ASN A 230 -4.78 -0.04 -11.93
N PHE A 231 -4.33 0.45 -10.78
CA PHE A 231 -3.17 -0.09 -10.11
C PHE A 231 -3.56 -1.35 -9.32
N ASP A 232 -2.89 -2.47 -9.58
CA ASP A 232 -3.15 -3.74 -8.91
C ASP A 232 -2.17 -3.90 -7.74
N TYR A 233 -2.63 -3.49 -6.54
CA TYR A 233 -1.85 -3.54 -5.30
C TYR A 233 -1.40 -4.96 -4.93
N ALA A 234 -2.11 -6.01 -5.38
CA ALA A 234 -1.68 -7.40 -5.18
C ALA A 234 -0.55 -7.78 -6.15
N ASP A 235 -0.66 -7.39 -7.43
CA ASP A 235 0.37 -7.69 -8.42
C ASP A 235 1.67 -6.89 -8.18
N ALA A 236 1.56 -5.70 -7.58
CA ALA A 236 2.70 -4.85 -7.25
C ALA A 236 3.75 -5.56 -6.38
N LEU A 237 3.32 -6.43 -5.48
CA LEU A 237 4.17 -7.19 -4.56
C LEU A 237 4.32 -8.67 -4.96
N ARG A 238 3.87 -9.05 -6.17
CA ARG A 238 3.90 -10.45 -6.60
C ARG A 238 5.31 -11.04 -6.61
N LEU A 239 6.34 -10.26 -6.96
CA LEU A 239 7.72 -10.75 -6.94
C LEU A 239 8.14 -11.20 -5.54
N GLU A 240 7.94 -10.32 -4.56
CA GLU A 240 8.26 -10.57 -3.16
C GLU A 240 7.47 -11.76 -2.63
N MET A 241 6.15 -11.78 -2.84
CA MET A 241 5.28 -12.88 -2.38
C MET A 241 5.66 -14.21 -3.02
N THR A 242 6.04 -14.21 -4.31
CA THR A 242 6.47 -15.43 -5.02
C THR A 242 7.81 -15.92 -4.49
N PHE A 243 8.74 -15.02 -4.22
CA PHE A 243 10.03 -15.36 -3.62
C PHE A 243 9.87 -16.02 -2.25
N TRP A 244 8.94 -15.52 -1.42
CA TRP A 244 8.65 -16.08 -0.11
C TRP A 244 7.78 -17.35 -0.14
N GLY A 245 7.25 -17.72 -1.32
CA GLY A 245 6.38 -18.88 -1.51
C GLY A 245 4.93 -18.68 -1.07
N GLU A 246 4.49 -17.43 -0.87
CA GLU A 246 3.11 -17.11 -0.50
C GLU A 246 2.14 -17.22 -1.68
N VAL A 247 2.64 -17.03 -2.90
CA VAL A 247 1.91 -17.28 -4.16
C VAL A 247 2.83 -17.95 -5.15
N THR A 248 2.28 -18.82 -6.01
CA THR A 248 3.10 -19.52 -7.02
C THR A 248 2.82 -18.97 -8.42
N ARG A 249 1.56 -18.68 -8.72
CA ARG A 249 1.09 -18.21 -10.03
C ARG A 249 0.21 -16.98 -9.88
N TRP A 250 0.08 -16.25 -10.98
CA TRP A 250 -0.69 -15.00 -11.03
C TRP A 250 -2.16 -15.16 -10.60
N GLY A 251 -2.76 -16.33 -10.84
CA GLY A 251 -4.14 -16.63 -10.41
C GLY A 251 -4.31 -16.73 -8.89
N ASP A 252 -3.25 -17.08 -8.15
CA ASP A 252 -3.31 -17.23 -6.69
C ASP A 252 -3.50 -15.88 -5.99
N LEU A 253 -2.99 -14.80 -6.60
CA LEU A 253 -3.11 -13.43 -6.08
C LEU A 253 -4.56 -13.04 -5.78
N HIS A 254 -5.53 -13.53 -6.54
CA HIS A 254 -6.92 -13.19 -6.29
C HIS A 254 -7.42 -13.73 -4.95
N ARG A 255 -7.16 -15.03 -4.69
CA ARG A 255 -7.57 -15.69 -3.45
C ARG A 255 -6.73 -15.26 -2.25
N ALA A 256 -5.42 -15.07 -2.45
CA ALA A 256 -4.50 -14.71 -1.39
C ALA A 256 -4.63 -13.23 -0.95
N VAL A 257 -4.99 -12.34 -1.88
CA VAL A 257 -4.95 -10.89 -1.65
C VAL A 257 -6.14 -10.15 -2.25
N ARG A 258 -6.35 -10.17 -3.58
CA ARG A 258 -7.21 -9.17 -4.26
C ARG A 258 -8.63 -9.10 -3.73
N ARG A 259 -9.25 -10.25 -3.41
CA ARG A 259 -10.63 -10.32 -2.87
C ARG A 259 -10.84 -9.54 -1.56
N HIS A 260 -9.75 -9.28 -0.83
CA HIS A 260 -9.76 -8.54 0.43
C HIS A 260 -9.49 -7.04 0.23
N LEU A 261 -9.03 -6.62 -0.94
CA LEU A 261 -8.77 -5.22 -1.25
C LEU A 261 -10.03 -4.54 -1.79
N LEU A 262 -10.04 -3.21 -1.85
CA LEU A 262 -11.05 -2.49 -2.63
C LEU A 262 -10.92 -2.83 -4.12
N VAL A 263 -12.04 -2.77 -4.85
CA VAL A 263 -12.05 -2.93 -6.31
C VAL A 263 -11.41 -1.72 -7.01
N SER A 264 -10.07 -1.63 -6.98
CA SER A 264 -9.28 -0.55 -7.58
C SER A 264 -8.63 -0.92 -8.92
N CYS A 265 -8.75 -2.19 -9.35
CA CYS A 265 -8.23 -2.69 -10.62
C CYS A 265 -9.23 -3.57 -11.39
N SER A 266 -9.18 -3.51 -12.72
CA SER A 266 -10.06 -4.28 -13.62
C SER A 266 -9.86 -5.79 -13.52
N GLN A 267 -8.66 -6.24 -13.14
CA GLN A 267 -8.35 -7.64 -12.86
C GLN A 267 -9.17 -8.17 -11.68
N HIS A 268 -9.35 -7.36 -10.63
CA HIS A 268 -10.22 -7.70 -9.50
C HIS A 268 -11.66 -7.79 -9.98
N ALA A 269 -12.18 -6.74 -10.62
CA ALA A 269 -13.57 -6.71 -11.08
C ALA A 269 -13.93 -7.88 -12.03
N THR A 270 -12.99 -8.30 -12.86
CA THR A 270 -13.16 -9.46 -13.77
C THR A 270 -13.20 -10.77 -12.99
N ALA A 271 -12.31 -10.95 -12.01
CA ALA A 271 -12.23 -12.18 -11.21
C ALA A 271 -13.50 -12.41 -10.37
N GLU A 272 -14.09 -11.34 -9.83
CA GLU A 272 -15.34 -11.36 -9.06
C GLU A 272 -16.60 -11.41 -9.93
N ARG A 273 -16.46 -11.36 -11.28
CA ARG A 273 -17.57 -11.38 -12.24
C ARG A 273 -18.65 -10.34 -11.95
N LEU A 274 -18.23 -9.16 -11.47
CA LEU A 274 -19.14 -8.10 -11.05
C LEU A 274 -20.06 -7.65 -12.19
N GLN A 275 -21.32 -7.39 -11.87
CA GLN A 275 -22.31 -6.90 -12.84
C GLN A 275 -22.60 -5.41 -12.62
N PRO A 276 -22.51 -4.56 -13.67
CA PRO A 276 -22.72 -3.12 -13.53
C PRO A 276 -24.08 -2.75 -12.94
N GLU A 277 -25.16 -3.34 -13.44
CA GLU A 277 -26.52 -2.97 -13.01
C GLU A 277 -26.78 -3.36 -11.56
N GLU A 278 -26.26 -4.51 -11.11
CA GLU A 278 -26.34 -4.92 -9.71
C GLU A 278 -25.60 -3.95 -8.80
N LEU A 279 -24.41 -3.47 -9.21
CA LEU A 279 -23.61 -2.49 -8.46
C LEU A 279 -24.29 -1.11 -8.42
N LEU A 280 -24.88 -0.68 -9.54
CA LEU A 280 -25.58 0.60 -9.65
C LEU A 280 -26.91 0.61 -8.88
N ALA A 281 -27.53 -0.55 -8.68
CA ALA A 281 -28.74 -0.70 -7.88
C ALA A 281 -28.47 -0.69 -6.36
N ARG A 282 -27.20 -0.76 -5.93
CA ARG A 282 -26.83 -0.82 -4.51
C ARG A 282 -27.25 0.47 -3.78
N PRO A 283 -27.86 0.37 -2.58
CA PRO A 283 -28.20 1.55 -1.77
C PRO A 283 -26.96 2.36 -1.41
N GLU A 284 -25.80 1.71 -1.29
CA GLU A 284 -24.53 2.35 -0.96
C GLU A 284 -24.11 3.46 -1.95
N VAL A 285 -24.46 3.37 -3.23
CA VAL A 285 -24.07 4.36 -4.26
C VAL A 285 -25.18 5.33 -4.65
N GLN A 286 -26.38 5.22 -4.06
CA GLN A 286 -27.52 6.10 -4.35
C GLN A 286 -27.17 7.59 -4.28
N PRO A 287 -26.36 8.08 -3.31
CA PRO A 287 -26.02 9.51 -3.24
C PRO A 287 -25.31 10.07 -4.48
N ILE A 288 -24.72 9.22 -5.32
CA ILE A 288 -24.02 9.63 -6.56
C ILE A 288 -24.57 8.94 -7.81
N ALA A 289 -25.68 8.21 -7.71
CA ALA A 289 -26.14 7.29 -8.76
C ALA A 289 -26.41 7.99 -10.09
N ASP A 290 -26.99 9.20 -10.05
CA ASP A 290 -27.32 9.99 -11.23
C ASP A 290 -26.10 10.35 -12.09
N GLU A 291 -24.94 10.49 -11.46
CA GLU A 291 -23.68 10.78 -12.15
C GLU A 291 -22.84 9.52 -12.41
N LEU A 292 -22.87 8.56 -11.49
CA LEU A 292 -22.12 7.32 -11.61
C LEU A 292 -22.63 6.47 -12.78
N ARG A 293 -23.96 6.36 -12.94
CA ARG A 293 -24.61 5.55 -13.99
C ARG A 293 -24.16 5.93 -15.40
N PRO A 294 -24.25 7.19 -15.87
CA PRO A 294 -23.82 7.57 -17.22
C PRO A 294 -22.33 7.28 -17.45
N VAL A 295 -21.47 7.53 -16.46
CA VAL A 295 -20.03 7.24 -16.54
C VAL A 295 -19.76 5.73 -16.68
N VAL A 296 -20.47 4.89 -15.92
CA VAL A 296 -20.34 3.43 -16.01
C VAL A 296 -20.78 2.90 -17.37
N HIS A 297 -21.90 3.39 -17.90
CA HIS A 297 -22.37 3.00 -19.23
C HIS A 297 -21.43 3.49 -20.35
N GLU A 298 -20.90 4.71 -20.26
CA GLU A 298 -19.91 5.22 -21.22
C GLU A 298 -18.64 4.35 -21.21
N LEU A 299 -18.13 4.01 -20.03
CA LEU A 299 -16.97 3.11 -19.89
C LEU A 299 -17.26 1.72 -20.49
N ALA A 300 -18.48 1.20 -20.36
CA ALA A 300 -18.89 -0.07 -20.95
C ALA A 300 -18.94 0.01 -22.48
N ALA A 301 -19.47 1.11 -23.03
CA ALA A 301 -19.49 1.35 -24.47
C ALA A 301 -18.07 1.47 -25.04
N VAL A 302 -17.21 2.32 -24.44
CA VAL A 302 -15.83 2.53 -24.90
C VAL A 302 -14.99 1.25 -24.77
N ARG A 303 -15.24 0.40 -23.76
CA ARG A 303 -14.55 -0.88 -23.59
C ARG A 303 -14.60 -1.75 -24.85
N THR A 304 -15.74 -1.80 -25.54
CA THR A 304 -15.92 -2.62 -26.76
C THR A 304 -15.00 -2.20 -27.91
N GLN A 305 -14.55 -0.93 -27.90
CA GLN A 305 -13.71 -0.33 -28.93
C GLN A 305 -12.19 -0.42 -28.60
N ARG A 306 -11.82 -0.98 -27.45
CA ARG A 306 -10.44 -0.94 -26.94
C ARG A 306 -9.83 -2.34 -26.89
N GLY A 307 -8.60 -2.46 -27.39
CA GLY A 307 -7.79 -3.67 -27.22
C GLY A 307 -7.66 -4.08 -25.74
N GLY A 308 -7.88 -5.36 -25.47
CA GLY A 308 -7.86 -5.95 -24.12
C GLY A 308 -9.13 -5.78 -23.30
N GLN A 309 -10.11 -4.96 -23.75
CA GLN A 309 -11.47 -4.85 -23.18
C GLN A 309 -11.52 -4.86 -21.64
N LYS A 310 -10.67 -4.07 -21.00
CA LYS A 310 -10.58 -3.97 -19.54
C LYS A 310 -11.91 -3.51 -18.94
N HIS A 311 -12.29 -4.17 -17.85
CA HIS A 311 -13.55 -3.95 -17.15
C HIS A 311 -13.52 -2.70 -16.25
N TYR A 312 -13.24 -1.52 -16.82
CA TYR A 312 -13.20 -0.28 -16.03
C TYR A 312 -14.58 0.18 -15.54
N HIS A 313 -15.64 -0.10 -16.30
CA HIS A 313 -17.02 0.15 -15.90
C HIS A 313 -17.40 -0.54 -14.57
N THR A 314 -17.13 -1.85 -14.43
CA THR A 314 -17.37 -2.57 -13.17
C THR A 314 -16.34 -2.25 -12.08
N MET A 315 -15.09 -1.95 -12.45
CA MET A 315 -14.08 -1.48 -11.51
C MET A 315 -14.51 -0.16 -10.84
N VAL A 316 -14.97 0.82 -11.62
CA VAL A 316 -15.41 2.12 -11.10
C VAL A 316 -16.66 1.95 -10.22
N ALA A 317 -17.68 1.22 -10.69
CA ALA A 317 -18.87 0.96 -9.90
C ALA A 317 -18.56 0.20 -8.59
N GLY A 318 -17.76 -0.86 -8.66
CA GLY A 318 -17.34 -1.64 -7.50
C GLY A 318 -16.54 -0.83 -6.49
N TYR A 319 -15.64 0.03 -6.95
CA TYR A 319 -14.87 0.92 -6.08
C TYR A 319 -15.77 1.83 -5.23
N PHE A 320 -16.77 2.43 -5.85
CA PHE A 320 -17.66 3.37 -5.17
C PHE A 320 -18.63 2.67 -4.21
N VAL A 321 -19.04 1.44 -4.52
CA VAL A 321 -19.75 0.59 -3.55
C VAL A 321 -18.86 0.30 -2.34
N ASP A 322 -17.59 -0.06 -2.55
CA ASP A 322 -16.65 -0.34 -1.48
C ASP A 322 -16.37 0.91 -0.64
N MET A 323 -16.10 2.06 -1.25
CA MET A 323 -15.81 3.31 -0.55
C MET A 323 -17.00 3.84 0.25
N ALA A 324 -18.23 3.63 -0.21
CA ALA A 324 -19.41 3.97 0.57
C ALA A 324 -19.50 3.15 1.88
N LYS A 325 -19.07 1.88 1.87
CA LYS A 325 -18.97 1.06 3.10
C LYS A 325 -17.85 1.57 4.01
N VAL A 326 -16.71 1.94 3.44
CA VAL A 326 -15.60 2.56 4.17
C VAL A 326 -16.06 3.85 4.85
N TRP A 327 -16.80 4.73 4.17
CA TRP A 327 -17.32 5.96 4.78
C TRP A 327 -18.25 5.70 5.96
N LYS A 328 -19.10 4.66 5.89
CA LYS A 328 -19.95 4.25 7.02
C LYS A 328 -19.10 3.79 8.23
N GLU A 329 -18.08 2.98 7.99
CA GLU A 329 -17.16 2.56 9.06
C GLU A 329 -16.35 3.73 9.61
N LEU A 330 -15.87 4.63 8.76
CA LEU A 330 -15.19 5.85 9.21
C LEU A 330 -16.10 6.72 10.06
N ARG A 331 -17.38 6.87 9.71
CA ARG A 331 -18.31 7.63 10.57
C ARG A 331 -18.46 6.98 11.93
N ARG A 332 -18.55 5.66 12.00
CA ARG A 332 -18.61 4.92 13.27
C ARG A 332 -17.35 5.11 14.11
N ILE A 333 -16.16 5.12 13.49
CA ILE A 333 -14.87 5.15 14.17
C ILE A 333 -14.46 6.57 14.58
N CYS A 334 -14.78 7.58 13.79
CA CYS A 334 -14.47 8.98 14.09
C CYS A 334 -15.27 9.48 15.31
N LYS A 335 -14.58 10.20 16.19
CA LYS A 335 -15.23 10.99 17.25
C LYS A 335 -16.12 12.08 16.67
N GLU A 336 -17.04 12.60 17.47
CA GLU A 336 -17.68 13.89 17.19
C GLU A 336 -16.60 14.99 17.09
N GLY A 337 -16.64 15.81 16.04
CA GLY A 337 -15.58 16.76 15.73
C GLY A 337 -14.27 16.14 15.22
N GLY A 338 -14.22 14.82 15.07
CA GLY A 338 -13.12 14.12 14.43
C GLY A 338 -13.06 14.43 12.93
N ARG A 339 -11.85 14.43 12.37
CA ARG A 339 -11.62 14.85 10.98
C ARG A 339 -11.05 13.73 10.13
N VAL A 340 -11.30 13.78 8.84
CA VAL A 340 -10.71 12.88 7.85
C VAL A 340 -9.96 13.71 6.81
N CYS A 341 -8.71 13.34 6.54
CA CYS A 341 -7.89 13.88 5.47
C CYS A 341 -7.45 12.75 4.54
N MET A 342 -8.00 12.73 3.33
CA MET A 342 -7.63 11.76 2.30
C MET A 342 -6.87 12.43 1.15
N VAL A 343 -5.70 11.91 0.78
CA VAL A 343 -5.07 12.31 -0.49
C VAL A 343 -5.72 11.51 -1.61
N VAL A 344 -6.46 12.21 -2.46
CA VAL A 344 -7.22 11.63 -3.56
C VAL A 344 -6.94 12.37 -4.85
N GLY A 345 -7.03 11.65 -5.96
CA GLY A 345 -6.93 12.23 -7.29
C GLY A 345 -7.93 11.60 -8.24
N ASP A 346 -8.41 12.42 -9.15
CA ASP A 346 -9.36 11.99 -10.16
C ASP A 346 -8.74 10.98 -11.11
N SER A 347 -9.60 10.22 -11.78
CA SER A 347 -9.19 9.21 -12.75
C SER A 347 -9.89 9.44 -14.08
N ALA A 348 -9.30 8.90 -15.15
CA ALA A 348 -9.94 8.87 -16.46
C ALA A 348 -9.65 7.55 -17.20
N PRO A 349 -10.13 6.41 -16.68
CA PRO A 349 -10.06 5.14 -17.41
C PRO A 349 -10.67 5.29 -18.82
N TYR A 350 -9.96 4.80 -19.84
CA TYR A 350 -10.31 4.99 -21.25
C TYR A 350 -10.51 6.45 -21.75
N GLY A 351 -10.12 7.44 -20.95
CA GLY A 351 -10.38 8.84 -21.24
C GLY A 351 -11.77 9.33 -20.83
N VAL A 352 -12.54 8.51 -20.12
CA VAL A 352 -13.82 8.91 -19.50
C VAL A 352 -13.52 9.45 -18.12
N TYR A 353 -13.87 10.70 -17.84
CA TYR A 353 -13.56 11.36 -16.58
C TYR A 353 -14.37 10.80 -15.41
N VAL A 354 -13.71 10.60 -14.26
CA VAL A 354 -14.32 10.14 -13.02
C VAL A 354 -13.94 11.15 -11.92
N PRO A 355 -14.89 11.95 -11.40
CA PRO A 355 -14.65 12.98 -10.40
C PRO A 355 -14.56 12.38 -8.99
N VAL A 356 -13.51 11.59 -8.74
CA VAL A 356 -13.30 10.79 -7.53
C VAL A 356 -13.44 11.63 -6.27
N HIS A 357 -12.74 12.77 -6.19
CA HIS A 357 -12.75 13.60 -4.97
C HIS A 357 -14.17 14.08 -4.60
N ARG A 358 -14.95 14.52 -5.60
CA ARG A 358 -16.31 15.05 -5.40
C ARG A 358 -17.27 13.94 -4.98
N TRP A 359 -17.25 12.80 -5.66
CA TRP A 359 -18.13 11.68 -5.32
C TRP A 359 -17.83 11.10 -3.93
N LEU A 360 -16.55 11.01 -3.55
CA LEU A 360 -16.18 10.64 -2.18
C LEU A 360 -16.71 11.65 -1.16
N GLY A 361 -16.67 12.95 -1.47
CA GLY A 361 -17.27 13.98 -0.63
C GLY A 361 -18.78 13.82 -0.42
N VAL A 362 -19.53 13.62 -1.50
CA VAL A 362 -20.99 13.39 -1.42
C VAL A 362 -21.30 12.13 -0.58
N MET A 363 -20.53 11.06 -0.75
CA MET A 363 -20.66 9.85 0.05
C MET A 363 -20.35 10.08 1.53
N ALA A 364 -19.37 10.92 1.84
CA ALA A 364 -19.05 11.26 3.23
C ALA A 364 -20.23 11.97 3.91
N LEU A 365 -20.82 12.98 3.25
CA LEU A 365 -22.03 13.66 3.75
C LEU A 365 -23.19 12.67 3.95
N ALA A 366 -23.41 11.78 2.97
CA ALA A 366 -24.45 10.75 3.07
C ALA A 366 -24.18 9.72 4.18
N ALA A 367 -22.91 9.53 4.59
CA ALA A 367 -22.55 8.66 5.70
C ALA A 367 -22.73 9.34 7.08
N GLY A 368 -23.06 10.63 7.13
CA GLY A 368 -23.33 11.36 8.37
C GLY A 368 -22.21 12.29 8.82
N PHE A 369 -21.27 12.64 7.94
CA PHE A 369 -20.34 13.75 8.17
C PHE A 369 -20.99 15.10 7.85
N SER A 370 -20.49 16.19 8.43
CA SER A 370 -21.15 17.50 8.40
C SER A 370 -20.63 18.42 7.29
N GLU A 371 -19.33 18.35 6.99
CA GLU A 371 -18.70 19.25 6.02
C GLU A 371 -17.65 18.54 5.18
N VAL A 372 -17.50 19.00 3.93
CA VAL A 372 -16.49 18.52 2.99
C VAL A 372 -15.80 19.70 2.32
N ARG A 373 -14.47 19.68 2.29
CA ARG A 373 -13.63 20.66 1.59
C ARG A 373 -12.56 19.94 0.77
N PHE A 374 -12.18 20.50 -0.37
CA PHE A 374 -11.11 19.94 -1.20
C PHE A 374 -10.00 20.96 -1.44
N ALA A 375 -8.81 20.67 -0.93
CA ALA A 375 -7.62 21.49 -1.14
C ALA A 375 -6.78 20.90 -2.30
N LYS A 376 -6.89 21.50 -3.49
CA LYS A 376 -6.13 21.05 -4.67
C LYS A 376 -4.62 21.24 -4.45
N THR A 377 -3.85 20.16 -4.62
CA THR A 377 -2.39 20.19 -4.53
C THR A 377 -1.73 20.38 -5.89
N ARG A 378 -2.23 19.68 -6.93
CA ARG A 378 -1.64 19.77 -8.28
C ARG A 378 -2.62 19.35 -9.37
N ASP A 379 -2.36 19.86 -10.57
CA ASP A 379 -2.94 19.32 -11.79
C ASP A 379 -2.14 18.08 -12.25
N ARG A 380 -2.86 17.06 -12.70
CA ARG A 380 -2.35 15.81 -13.23
C ARG A 380 -2.69 15.68 -14.69
N ASN A 381 -1.89 14.85 -15.38
CA ASN A 381 -2.06 14.60 -16.80
C ASN A 381 -1.99 15.89 -17.63
N THR A 382 -1.06 16.81 -17.32
CA THR A 382 -0.85 18.13 -17.98
C THR A 382 0.51 18.31 -18.67
N LYS A 383 1.53 17.50 -18.35
CA LYS A 383 2.92 17.70 -18.85
C LYS A 383 3.35 16.90 -20.10
N TRP A 384 3.02 15.62 -20.24
CA TRP A 384 3.58 14.74 -21.30
C TRP A 384 2.78 14.74 -22.61
N LYS A 385 3.40 14.66 -23.80
CA LYS A 385 2.64 14.56 -25.08
C LYS A 385 2.10 13.14 -25.35
N ASN A 386 2.79 12.10 -24.87
CA ASN A 386 2.40 10.69 -25.01
C ASN A 386 1.51 10.21 -23.84
N ARG A 387 0.31 10.76 -23.72
CA ARG A 387 -0.66 10.36 -22.68
C ARG A 387 -1.64 9.32 -23.21
N LYS A 388 -2.13 8.45 -22.31
CA LYS A 388 -3.22 7.51 -22.61
C LYS A 388 -4.55 8.22 -22.90
N HIS A 389 -4.74 9.42 -22.36
CA HIS A 389 -5.89 10.30 -22.59
C HIS A 389 -5.48 11.76 -22.37
N ARG A 390 -6.28 12.72 -22.84
CA ARG A 390 -6.01 14.16 -22.66
C ARG A 390 -6.83 14.83 -21.56
N VAL A 391 -7.74 14.09 -20.90
CA VAL A 391 -8.53 14.59 -19.76
C VAL A 391 -7.62 15.19 -18.68
N PRO A 392 -7.77 16.49 -18.35
CA PRO A 392 -7.12 17.10 -17.19
C PRO A 392 -7.64 16.45 -15.91
N LEU A 393 -6.73 16.13 -14.99
CA LEU A 393 -7.08 15.53 -13.70
C LEU A 393 -6.54 16.44 -12.59
N LEU A 394 -7.10 16.32 -11.40
CA LEU A 394 -6.59 17.00 -10.20
C LEU A 394 -6.27 15.98 -9.12
N GLU A 395 -5.36 16.36 -8.22
CA GLU A 395 -5.04 15.62 -7.00
C GLU A 395 -4.88 16.62 -5.85
N GLY A 396 -5.36 16.22 -4.68
CA GLY A 396 -5.41 17.08 -3.52
C GLY A 396 -5.86 16.36 -2.28
N GLN A 397 -6.14 17.14 -1.25
CA GLN A 397 -6.58 16.66 0.05
C GLN A 397 -8.08 16.87 0.16
N LEU A 398 -8.83 15.77 0.31
CA LEU A 398 -10.23 15.79 0.69
C LEU A 398 -10.31 15.81 2.21
N TRP A 399 -10.80 16.93 2.73
CA TRP A 399 -11.06 17.16 4.15
C TRP A 399 -12.54 16.93 4.42
N VAL A 400 -12.84 16.16 5.47
CA VAL A 400 -14.19 15.88 5.92
C VAL A 400 -14.26 16.04 7.44
N ASP A 401 -15.23 16.83 7.91
CA ASP A 401 -15.46 17.11 9.33
C ASP A 401 -16.70 16.33 9.82
N GLY A 402 -16.60 15.69 11.00
CA GLY A 402 -17.58 14.71 11.52
C GLY A 402 -18.45 15.16 12.68
#